data_AF-A0A258CLV7-F1
#
_entry.id   AF-A0A258CLV7-F1
#
_cell.length_a   1.000
_cell.length_b   1.000
_cell.length_c   1.000
_cell.angle_alpha   90.00
_cell.angle_beta   90.00
_cell.angle_gamma   90.00
#
_symmetry.space_group_name_H-M   'P 1'
#
loop_
_entity.id
_entity.type
_entity.pdbx_description
1 polymer ?
#
loop_
_entity_poly.entity_id
_entity_poly.type
_entity_poly.pdbx_seq_one_letter_code
_entity_poly.pdbx_strand_id
1 'polypeptide(L)'
;MSDLTSHDEGYGSTARRGCPFHDIRQRLRRVGLRPTRQRVSLGWVLFARGDRHISAEMLYEEAMKEKIPVSLATIYNTLHQFTQAGLL
;
A
#
# COMPACT_ATOMS: atom_id res chain seq x y z
N MET A 1 -13.03 26.57 14.33
CA MET A 1 -13.24 27.14 13.00
C MET A 1 -11.91 27.04 12.28
N SER A 2 -11.82 26.08 11.34
CA SER A 2 -10.78 25.87 10.32
C SER A 2 -9.39 25.42 10.84
N ASP A 3 -9.08 24.13 10.84
CA ASP A 3 -8.56 23.30 9.72
C ASP A 3 -7.20 23.78 9.19
N LEU A 4 -6.14 23.00 9.46
CA LEU A 4 -4.97 22.82 8.59
C LEU A 4 -4.34 21.44 8.88
N THR A 5 -5.02 20.39 8.41
CA THR A 5 -4.40 19.12 8.04
C THR A 5 -3.49 19.39 6.84
N SER A 6 -2.17 19.34 7.05
CA SER A 6 -1.20 19.33 5.95
C SER A 6 0.04 18.54 6.42
N HIS A 7 -0.13 17.22 6.57
CA HIS A 7 1.01 16.32 6.45
C HIS A 7 1.25 16.11 4.96
N ASP A 8 2.06 17.01 4.41
CA ASP A 8 2.69 16.91 3.11
C ASP A 8 3.72 15.75 3.15
N GLU A 9 3.24 14.52 3.04
CA GLU A 9 4.10 13.36 2.76
C GLU A 9 4.04 13.09 1.26
N GLY A 10 4.74 13.93 0.50
CA GLY A 10 4.93 13.76 -0.94
C GLY A 10 5.58 12.41 -1.27
N TYR A 11 4.76 11.39 -1.51
CA TYR A 11 5.21 10.07 -1.96
C TYR A 11 5.45 10.00 -3.48
N GLY A 12 6.01 11.09 -4.02
CA GLY A 12 6.41 11.24 -5.41
C GLY A 12 7.80 11.84 -5.54
N SER A 13 8.81 11.26 -4.87
CA SER A 13 10.19 11.73 -5.03
C SER A 13 10.77 11.28 -6.37
N THR A 14 10.95 12.26 -7.23
CA THR A 14 11.65 12.28 -8.51
C THR A 14 13.15 12.02 -8.38
N ALA A 15 13.62 10.78 -8.12
CA ALA A 15 15.03 10.45 -8.32
C ALA A 15 15.30 8.94 -8.37
N ARG A 16 15.59 8.45 -9.58
CA ARG A 16 15.85 7.04 -9.97
C ARG A 16 14.57 6.19 -10.02
N ARG A 17 13.97 6.09 -11.20
CA ARG A 17 12.80 5.21 -11.47
C ARG A 17 13.20 3.75 -11.28
N GLY A 18 13.14 3.27 -10.04
CA GLY A 18 12.97 1.86 -9.76
C GLY A 18 11.63 1.39 -10.31
N CYS A 19 11.52 0.12 -10.64
CA CYS A 19 10.22 -0.51 -10.88
C CYS A 19 9.33 -0.25 -9.62
N PRO A 20 8.02 0.05 -9.74
CA PRO A 20 7.14 0.33 -8.60
C PRO A 20 7.22 -0.72 -7.47
N PHE A 21 7.47 -1.98 -7.84
CA PHE A 21 7.69 -3.08 -6.91
C PHE A 21 8.93 -2.91 -6.02
N HIS A 22 9.99 -2.25 -6.50
CA HIS A 22 11.17 -1.92 -5.72
C HIS A 22 10.84 -0.90 -4.63
N ASP A 23 10.10 0.15 -4.97
CA ASP A 23 9.74 1.21 -4.02
C ASP A 23 8.89 0.65 -2.89
N ILE A 24 7.90 -0.18 -3.20
CA ILE A 24 7.05 -0.84 -2.20
C ILE A 24 7.87 -1.76 -1.29
N ARG A 25 8.84 -2.51 -1.84
CA ARG A 25 9.75 -3.31 -1.02
C ARG A 25 10.52 -2.45 -0.04
N GLN A 26 10.97 -1.26 -0.45
CA GLN A 26 11.63 -0.33 0.46
C GLN A 26 10.66 0.21 1.51
N ARG A 27 9.44 0.64 1.13
CA ARG A 27 8.43 1.12 2.08
C ARG A 27 8.18 0.10 3.18
N LEU A 28 7.93 -1.16 2.79
CA LEU A 28 7.73 -2.28 3.73
C LEU A 28 8.91 -2.47 4.67
N ARG A 29 10.16 -2.42 4.16
CA ARG A 29 11.36 -2.53 4.99
C ARG A 29 11.50 -1.38 5.98
N ARG A 30 11.19 -0.14 5.59
CA ARG A 30 11.27 1.04 6.45
C ARG A 30 10.35 0.93 7.67
N VAL A 31 9.17 0.31 7.49
CA VAL A 31 8.21 0.06 8.58
C VAL A 31 8.41 -1.29 9.27
N GLY A 32 9.54 -1.97 9.06
CA GLY A 32 9.85 -3.25 9.71
C GLY A 32 9.09 -4.48 9.17
N LEU A 33 8.30 -4.33 8.09
CA LEU A 33 7.58 -5.43 7.47
C LEU A 33 8.46 -6.18 6.47
N ARG A 34 8.55 -7.51 6.63
CA ARG A 34 9.17 -8.38 5.63
C ARG A 34 8.43 -8.25 4.28
N PRO A 35 9.12 -7.94 3.16
CA PRO A 35 8.49 -7.71 1.86
C PRO A 35 8.22 -9.04 1.13
N THR A 36 7.25 -9.81 1.64
CA THR A 36 6.78 -11.04 0.97
C THR A 36 6.13 -10.70 -0.37
N ARG A 37 6.07 -11.66 -1.30
CA ARG A 37 5.42 -11.47 -2.62
C ARG A 37 4.02 -10.87 -2.47
N GLN A 38 3.21 -11.43 -1.58
CA GLN A 38 1.84 -10.98 -1.34
C GLN A 38 1.77 -9.55 -0.81
N ARG A 39 2.57 -9.18 0.19
CA ARG A 39 2.59 -7.80 0.72
C ARG A 39 3.03 -6.79 -0.32
N VAL A 40 4.00 -7.16 -1.16
CA VAL A 40 4.45 -6.29 -2.25
C VAL A 40 3.36 -6.15 -3.31
N SER A 41 2.70 -7.24 -3.71
CA SER A 41 1.58 -7.20 -4.67
C SER A 41 0.41 -6.37 -4.16
N LEU A 42 -0.01 -6.57 -2.90
CA LEU A 42 -1.11 -5.80 -2.30
C LEU A 42 -0.72 -4.34 -2.08
N GLY A 43 0.51 -4.06 -1.65
CA GLY A 43 1.05 -2.71 -1.57
C GLY A 43 1.11 -2.03 -2.94
N TRP A 44 1.32 -2.79 -4.03
CA TRP A 44 1.28 -2.23 -5.37
C TRP A 44 -0.13 -1.80 -5.74
N VAL A 45 -1.13 -2.65 -5.55
CA VAL A 45 -2.53 -2.28 -5.82
C VAL A 45 -2.95 -1.04 -5.00
N LEU A 46 -2.52 -0.98 -3.73
CA LEU A 46 -2.88 0.09 -2.82
C LEU A 46 -2.18 1.42 -3.16
N PHE A 47 -0.87 1.41 -3.39
CA PHE A 47 -0.06 2.63 -3.53
C PHE A 47 0.22 3.06 -4.97
N ALA A 48 -0.01 2.22 -5.98
CA ALA A 48 0.35 2.55 -7.37
C ALA A 48 -0.51 3.66 -7.99
N ARG A 49 -1.67 3.95 -7.41
CA ARG A 49 -2.65 4.93 -7.95
C ARG A 49 -2.75 6.20 -7.11
N GLY A 50 -1.76 6.47 -6.25
CA GLY A 50 -1.71 7.65 -5.39
C GLY A 50 -2.73 7.62 -4.25
N ASP A 51 -2.97 8.77 -3.63
CA ASP A 51 -3.86 8.91 -2.48
C ASP A 51 -5.31 8.76 -2.90
N ARG A 52 -5.89 7.61 -2.57
CA ARG A 52 -7.31 7.30 -2.77
C ARG A 52 -7.85 6.66 -1.50
N HIS A 53 -9.07 7.02 -1.13
CA HIS A 53 -9.82 6.24 -0.14
C HIS A 53 -10.22 4.90 -0.76
N ILE A 54 -9.65 3.82 -0.26
CA ILE A 54 -9.94 2.45 -0.71
C ILE A 54 -10.50 1.65 0.46
N SER A 55 -11.64 0.98 0.24
CA SER A 55 -12.16 0.00 1.21
C SER A 55 -11.49 -1.36 1.02
N ALA A 56 -11.64 -2.26 2.00
CA ALA A 56 -11.12 -3.62 1.89
C ALA A 56 -11.73 -4.37 0.70
N GLU A 57 -13.02 -4.16 0.43
CA GLU A 57 -13.76 -4.78 -0.68
C GLU A 57 -13.24 -4.25 -2.03
N MET A 58 -13.03 -2.94 -2.15
CA MET A 58 -12.44 -2.35 -3.36
C MET A 58 -11.03 -2.89 -3.62
N LEU A 59 -10.20 -2.99 -2.57
CA LEU A 59 -8.85 -3.55 -2.69
C LEU A 59 -8.88 -5.03 -3.09
N TYR A 60 -9.82 -5.79 -2.55
CA TYR A 60 -10.05 -7.18 -2.95
C TYR A 60 -10.40 -7.29 -4.43
N GLU A 61 -11.36 -6.49 -4.92
CA GLU A 61 -11.74 -6.46 -6.33
C GLU A 61 -10.58 -6.07 -7.25
N GLU A 62 -9.80 -5.04 -6.88
CA GLU A 62 -8.62 -4.64 -7.65
C GLU A 62 -7.56 -5.76 -7.64
N ALA A 63 -7.33 -6.43 -6.51
CA ALA A 63 -6.41 -7.58 -6.44
C ALA A 63 -6.85 -8.75 -7.33
N MET A 64 -8.16 -9.04 -7.41
CA MET A 64 -8.70 -10.06 -8.30
C MET A 64 -8.50 -9.69 -9.78
N LYS A 65 -8.72 -8.42 -10.16
CA LYS A 65 -8.49 -7.92 -11.52
C LYS A 65 -7.02 -8.09 -11.94
N GLU A 66 -6.11 -7.92 -11.00
CA GLU A 66 -4.65 -8.09 -11.18
C GLU A 66 -4.19 -9.55 -11.03
N LYS A 67 -5.14 -10.50 -10.92
CA LYS A 67 -4.89 -11.95 -10.79
C LYS A 67 -4.02 -12.32 -9.57
N ILE A 68 -4.15 -11.56 -8.49
CA ILE A 68 -3.46 -11.84 -7.21
C ILE A 68 -4.37 -12.73 -6.36
N PRO A 69 -4.06 -14.04 -6.18
CA PRO A 69 -4.94 -14.95 -5.46
C PRO A 69 -4.88 -14.68 -3.95
N VAL A 70 -5.90 -14.04 -3.41
CA VAL A 70 -6.06 -13.73 -1.98
C VAL A 70 -7.53 -13.84 -1.57
N SER A 71 -7.77 -14.06 -0.29
CA SER A 71 -9.12 -13.97 0.29
C SER A 71 -9.39 -12.58 0.87
N LEU A 72 -10.64 -12.26 1.14
CA LEU A 72 -11.00 -11.02 1.84
C LEU A 72 -10.35 -10.94 3.23
N ALA A 73 -10.28 -12.06 3.97
CA ALA A 73 -9.57 -12.13 5.26
C ALA A 73 -8.08 -11.78 5.11
N THR A 74 -7.47 -12.17 4.00
CA THR A 74 -6.09 -11.84 3.69
C THR A 74 -5.89 -10.34 3.44
N ILE A 75 -6.87 -9.69 2.80
CA ILE A 75 -6.90 -8.23 2.64
C ILE A 75 -6.99 -7.56 4.01
N TYR A 76 -7.97 -7.93 4.84
CA TYR A 76 -8.13 -7.38 6.19
C TYR A 76 -6.86 -7.54 7.04
N ASN A 77 -6.25 -8.73 7.04
CA ASN A 77 -5.00 -8.98 7.76
C ASN A 77 -3.87 -8.09 7.26
N THR A 78 -3.78 -7.86 5.95
CA THR A 78 -2.72 -7.03 5.36
C THR A 78 -2.92 -5.56 5.70
N LEU A 79 -4.15 -5.04 5.55
CA LEU A 79 -4.49 -3.66 5.90
C LEU A 79 -4.21 -3.40 7.37
N HIS A 80 -4.67 -4.29 8.26
CA HIS A 80 -4.40 -4.19 9.69
C HIS A 80 -2.90 -4.16 9.98
N GLN A 81 -2.11 -5.07 9.38
CA GLN A 81 -0.66 -5.09 9.56
C GLN A 81 0.03 -3.82 9.03
N PHE A 82 -0.45 -3.25 7.93
CA PHE A 82 0.10 -2.02 7.38
C PHE A 82 -0.20 -0.83 8.30
N THR A 83 -1.43 -0.70 8.81
CA THR A 83 -1.79 0.32 9.81
C THR A 83 -1.00 0.16 11.10
N GLN A 84 -0.86 -1.06 11.63
CA GLN A 84 -0.06 -1.31 12.84
C GLN A 84 1.43 -0.96 12.65
N ALA A 85 1.93 -1.05 11.42
CA ALA A 85 3.30 -0.67 11.08
C ALA A 85 3.45 0.84 10.74
N GLY A 86 2.37 1.62 10.77
CA GLY A 86 2.37 3.04 10.40
C GLY A 86 2.59 3.29 8.89
N LEU A 87 2.20 2.31 8.05
CA LEU A 87 2.28 2.43 6.59
C LEU A 87 0.98 2.97 5.96
N LEU A 88 -0.12 2.94 6.73
CA LEU A 88 -1.45 3.45 6.40
C LEU A 88 -2.01 4.25 7.58
#